data_AF-A0A502DSF1-F1
#
_entry.id   AF-A0A502DSF1-F1
#
_cell.length_a   1.000
_cell.length_b   1.000
_cell.length_c   1.000
_cell.angle_alpha   90.00
_cell.angle_beta   90.00
_cell.angle_gamma   90.00
#
_symmetry.space_group_name_H-M   'P 1'
#
loop_
_entity.id
_entity.type
_entity.pdbx_description
1 polymer ?
#
loop_
_entity_poly.entity_id
_entity_poly.type
_entity_poly.pdbx_seq_one_letter_code
_entity_poly.pdbx_strand_id
1 'polypeptide(L)'
;MKGPDRALYDAAGTRRDPIPTPTFPFFPARYSAFALCVAGLAASIAAVVLLPLAWLAWIALALFAALTGVGLHDLRQERHAILRNYPVIGHLRFLLEYIRPEMRQYFIESDSEAAPFSRAQRSLVYQRAKGEPDNRPFGTQLNVTLSGYEWINHSMQPTTLADHDFRIVIGGTPNPATPSGFTCTQPYSASVFNISAMSFGALSANAVLALNKGAKMGGFAHDTGEGSISQHHRVHGGDLIWEIGSGYFGCRNDDGSFSDDRFVVNARDPQVKMIEIKLSQGAKPGHGGVLPGPKVTAEISAARGVPVGIDCISPSSHSAFSTPVEMMHFVAKLRELSGGKPTGFKLCIGHPWEWFAIVKAMLATGITPDFIVVDGAEGGTGAAPVEFIDHVGAPLQEGLLLVHNTLVGVGLRSRVKIGCAGKVITAFDLARMMALGADWCNAGRGFMMALGCIQAQSCHTGHCPTGVTTQDPVRQQALVVPDKADRVRNFHRSTLHALQELVQAAGLDHPQQITAHHIVRRISDTEVRLLSNLIMQVRPGALLGPLDHQHTVFRMYWPLADAQSFQPMAQDLPEPVDHALAA
;
A
#
# COMPACT_ATOMS: atom_id res chain seq x y z
N MET A 1 51.51 3.24 22.19
CA MET A 1 51.15 3.11 23.62
C MET A 1 50.24 1.90 23.76
N LYS A 2 50.68 0.87 24.49
CA LYS A 2 49.85 -0.30 24.83
C LYS A 2 48.76 0.17 25.81
N GLY A 3 47.49 -0.09 25.47
CA GLY A 3 46.38 0.12 26.41
C GLY A 3 46.42 -0.91 27.55
N PRO A 4 45.96 -0.57 28.76
CA PRO A 4 46.15 -1.39 29.95
C PRO A 4 45.23 -2.62 29.98
N ASP A 5 45.79 -3.74 30.42
CA ASP A 5 45.11 -5.00 30.75
C ASP A 5 43.98 -4.75 31.76
N ARG A 6 42.73 -5.03 31.36
CA ARG A 6 41.60 -5.15 32.29
C ARG A 6 41.65 -6.54 32.95
N ALA A 7 42.29 -6.63 34.11
CA ALA A 7 42.17 -7.79 35.00
C ALA A 7 40.86 -7.70 35.81
N LEU A 8 40.06 -8.76 35.79
CA LEU A 8 38.82 -8.93 36.57
C LEU A 8 39.20 -9.38 38.00
N TYR A 9 39.01 -8.51 38.98
CA TYR A 9 39.08 -8.82 40.41
C TYR A 9 37.67 -9.17 40.94
N ASP A 10 37.56 -10.04 41.94
CA ASP A 10 36.29 -10.27 42.63
C ASP A 10 36.09 -9.34 43.85
N ALA A 11 34.94 -9.45 44.51
CA ALA A 11 34.54 -8.56 45.61
C ALA A 11 35.42 -8.66 46.87
N ALA A 12 36.37 -9.60 46.94
CA ALA A 12 37.35 -9.73 48.02
C ALA A 12 38.77 -9.28 47.63
N GLY A 13 38.96 -8.76 46.41
CA GLY A 13 40.22 -8.13 45.98
C GLY A 13 41.35 -9.10 45.60
N THR A 14 41.07 -10.40 45.50
CA THR A 14 42.04 -11.38 44.99
C THR A 14 42.04 -11.41 43.45
N ARG A 15 43.22 -11.46 42.86
CA ARG A 15 43.40 -11.56 41.40
C ARG A 15 42.92 -12.95 40.95
N ARG A 16 41.90 -13.02 40.09
CA ARG A 16 41.54 -14.29 39.45
C ARG A 16 42.58 -14.61 38.39
N ASP A 17 43.31 -15.70 38.56
CA ASP A 17 44.08 -16.27 37.45
C ASP A 17 43.10 -16.65 36.33
N PRO A 18 43.40 -16.33 35.06
CA PRO A 18 42.54 -16.72 33.95
C PRO A 18 42.40 -18.24 33.95
N ILE A 19 41.16 -18.72 33.92
CA ILE A 19 40.86 -20.15 33.78
C ILE A 19 41.61 -20.64 32.54
N PRO A 20 42.50 -21.65 32.65
CA PRO A 20 43.20 -22.18 31.48
C PRO A 20 42.14 -22.71 30.53
N THR A 21 41.96 -22.02 29.40
CA THR A 21 41.15 -22.54 28.30
C THR A 21 41.93 -23.71 27.71
N PRO A 22 41.37 -24.93 27.69
CA PRO A 22 42.08 -26.04 27.08
C PRO A 22 42.21 -25.76 25.59
N THR A 23 43.44 -25.47 25.15
CA THR A 23 43.80 -25.34 23.73
C THR A 23 43.94 -26.73 23.13
N PHE A 24 42.81 -27.40 22.92
CA PHE A 24 42.81 -28.59 22.09
C PHE A 24 43.05 -28.18 20.62
N PRO A 25 43.91 -28.88 19.86
CA PRO A 25 44.12 -28.63 18.44
C PRO A 25 42.94 -29.24 17.65
N PHE A 26 41.73 -28.73 17.86
CA PHE A 26 40.59 -29.16 17.06
C PHE A 26 40.50 -28.30 15.80
N PHE A 27 40.48 -29.01 14.67
CA PHE A 27 40.05 -28.51 13.39
C PHE A 27 38.88 -27.52 13.56
N PRO A 28 38.94 -26.29 13.01
CA PRO A 28 37.92 -25.29 13.26
C PRO A 28 36.54 -25.83 12.89
N ALA A 29 35.59 -25.80 13.83
CA ALA A 29 34.25 -26.38 13.66
C ALA A 29 33.54 -25.89 12.38
N ARG A 30 33.89 -24.69 11.90
CA ARG A 30 33.41 -24.09 10.64
C ARG A 30 33.74 -24.89 9.37
N TYR A 31 34.80 -25.69 9.37
CA TYR A 31 35.19 -26.54 8.23
C TYR A 31 34.70 -27.98 8.36
N SER A 32 34.04 -28.34 9.47
CA SER A 32 33.63 -29.72 9.80
C SER A 32 32.82 -30.37 8.68
N ALA A 33 31.84 -29.66 8.12
CA ALA A 33 31.02 -30.15 7.02
C ALA A 33 31.85 -30.44 5.76
N PHE A 34 32.81 -29.58 5.42
CA PHE A 34 33.70 -29.82 4.29
C PHE A 34 34.66 -30.98 4.54
N ALA A 35 35.21 -31.11 5.75
CA ALA A 35 36.02 -32.27 6.12
C ALA A 35 35.23 -33.58 6.06
N LEU A 36 33.97 -33.58 6.49
CA LEU A 36 33.06 -34.74 6.34
C LEU A 36 32.81 -35.06 4.87
N CYS A 37 32.67 -34.06 4.00
CA CYS A 37 32.54 -34.29 2.55
C CYS A 37 33.80 -34.93 1.95
N VAL A 38 34.99 -34.44 2.33
CA VAL A 38 36.28 -35.00 1.89
C VAL A 38 36.49 -36.42 2.43
N ALA A 39 36.14 -36.68 3.69
CA ALA A 39 36.19 -38.02 4.28
C ALA A 39 35.20 -38.98 3.61
N GLY A 40 33.98 -38.51 3.33
CA GLY A 40 32.96 -39.25 2.58
C GLY A 40 33.40 -39.56 1.15
N LEU A 41 34.11 -38.64 0.49
CA LEU A 41 34.72 -38.87 -0.82
C LEU A 41 35.76 -39.99 -0.75
N ALA A 42 36.69 -39.94 0.21
CA ALA A 42 37.71 -40.96 0.39
C ALA A 42 37.09 -42.35 0.69
N ALA A 43 36.08 -42.40 1.56
CA ALA A 43 35.35 -43.64 1.87
C ALA A 43 34.60 -44.19 0.66
N SER A 44 34.01 -43.31 -0.17
CA SER A 44 33.30 -43.71 -1.38
C SER A 44 34.25 -44.25 -2.45
N ILE A 45 35.44 -43.67 -2.60
CA ILE A 45 36.50 -44.20 -3.47
C ILE A 45 36.90 -45.61 -3.01
N ALA A 46 37.14 -45.80 -1.72
CA ALA A 46 37.47 -47.11 -1.17
C ALA A 46 36.34 -48.14 -1.39
N ALA A 47 35.07 -47.74 -1.21
CA ALA A 47 33.92 -48.61 -1.44
C ALA A 47 33.77 -49.04 -2.91
N VAL A 48 34.01 -48.13 -3.85
CA VAL A 48 33.98 -48.44 -5.30
C VAL A 48 35.11 -49.40 -5.68
N VAL A 49 36.30 -49.25 -5.09
CA VAL A 49 37.44 -50.15 -5.31
C VAL A 49 37.17 -51.55 -4.76
N LEU A 50 36.55 -51.65 -3.58
CA LEU A 50 36.28 -52.93 -2.91
C LEU A 50 35.03 -53.65 -3.46
N LEU A 51 34.02 -52.90 -3.92
CA LEU A 51 32.72 -53.41 -4.36
C LEU A 51 32.27 -52.72 -5.66
N PRO A 52 32.92 -52.99 -6.81
CA PRO A 52 32.69 -52.24 -8.05
C PRO A 52 31.29 -52.43 -8.66
N LEU A 53 30.61 -53.54 -8.33
CA LEU A 53 29.24 -53.83 -8.76
C LEU A 53 28.17 -53.17 -7.88
N ALA A 54 28.55 -52.52 -6.77
CA ALA A 54 27.61 -51.81 -5.90
C ALA A 54 27.28 -50.42 -6.49
N TRP A 55 26.18 -50.33 -7.22
CA TRP A 55 25.70 -49.07 -7.83
C TRP A 55 25.56 -47.92 -6.81
N LEU A 56 25.20 -48.20 -5.55
CA LEU A 56 25.13 -47.22 -4.47
C LEU A 56 26.49 -46.58 -4.15
N ALA A 57 27.60 -47.32 -4.28
CA ALA A 57 28.95 -46.79 -4.03
C ALA A 57 29.33 -45.75 -5.10
N TRP A 58 28.93 -45.98 -6.35
CA TRP A 58 29.12 -45.02 -7.44
C TRP A 58 28.28 -43.75 -7.26
N ILE A 59 27.04 -43.87 -6.76
CA ILE A 59 26.19 -42.70 -6.43
C ILE A 59 26.81 -41.90 -5.28
N ALA A 60 27.27 -42.56 -4.22
CA ALA A 60 27.92 -41.90 -3.10
C ALA A 60 29.20 -41.17 -3.54
N LEU A 61 30.01 -41.82 -4.40
CA LEU A 61 31.21 -41.21 -4.99
C LEU A 61 30.87 -39.93 -5.76
N ALA A 62 29.88 -39.98 -6.65
CA ALA A 62 29.46 -38.82 -7.43
C ALA A 62 28.97 -37.66 -6.53
N LEU A 63 28.16 -37.97 -5.50
CA LEU A 63 27.65 -36.99 -4.55
C LEU A 63 28.76 -36.31 -3.75
N PHE A 64 29.64 -37.09 -3.12
CA PHE A 64 30.71 -36.52 -2.30
C PHE A 64 31.77 -35.81 -3.14
N ALA A 65 32.05 -36.28 -4.36
CA ALA A 65 32.92 -35.57 -5.30
C ALA A 65 32.34 -34.19 -5.66
N ALA A 66 31.04 -34.11 -5.94
CA ALA A 66 30.37 -32.85 -6.20
C ALA A 66 30.41 -31.91 -4.98
N LEU A 67 30.09 -32.40 -3.78
CA LEU A 67 30.12 -31.61 -2.54
C LEU A 67 31.52 -31.12 -2.19
N THR A 68 32.55 -31.94 -2.35
CA THR A 68 33.95 -31.52 -2.18
C THR A 68 34.34 -30.49 -3.24
N GLY A 69 33.89 -30.63 -4.48
CA GLY A 69 34.07 -29.63 -5.54
C GLY A 69 33.44 -28.28 -5.17
N VAL A 70 32.20 -28.29 -4.67
CA VAL A 70 31.51 -27.09 -4.16
C VAL A 70 32.29 -26.47 -3.01
N GLY A 71 32.75 -27.27 -2.04
CA GLY A 71 33.54 -26.75 -0.91
C GLY A 71 34.88 -26.14 -1.32
N LEU A 72 35.56 -26.71 -2.32
CA LEU A 72 36.79 -26.13 -2.89
C LEU A 72 36.51 -24.81 -3.62
N HIS A 73 35.39 -24.73 -4.33
CA HIS A 73 34.94 -23.50 -4.96
C HIS A 73 34.60 -22.42 -3.90
N ASP A 74 33.88 -22.79 -2.84
CA ASP A 74 33.49 -21.91 -1.73
C ASP A 74 34.70 -21.29 -1.01
N LEU A 75 35.78 -22.07 -0.85
CA LEU A 75 37.04 -21.62 -0.25
C LEU A 75 37.82 -20.66 -1.16
N ARG A 76 37.70 -20.80 -2.48
CA ARG A 76 38.45 -20.00 -3.47
C ARG A 76 37.75 -18.71 -3.84
N GLN A 77 36.42 -18.73 -3.94
CA GLN A 77 35.65 -17.56 -4.34
C GLN A 77 35.82 -16.39 -3.34
N GLU A 78 35.78 -15.16 -3.86
CA GLU A 78 36.09 -13.94 -3.10
C GLU A 78 34.86 -13.10 -2.76
N ARG A 79 33.67 -13.48 -3.24
CA ARG A 79 32.45 -12.65 -3.17
C ARG A 79 31.63 -12.85 -1.88
N HIS A 80 31.59 -14.08 -1.35
CA HIS A 80 30.72 -14.45 -0.22
C HIS A 80 31.55 -14.87 0.99
N ALA A 81 31.66 -13.97 1.98
CA ALA A 81 32.42 -14.22 3.20
C ALA A 81 31.90 -15.41 4.04
N ILE A 82 30.59 -15.68 4.00
CA ILE A 82 29.96 -16.79 4.73
C ILE A 82 30.36 -18.13 4.11
N LEU A 83 30.20 -18.31 2.80
CA LEU A 83 30.57 -19.56 2.11
C LEU A 83 32.06 -19.86 2.26
N ARG A 84 32.91 -18.82 2.24
CA ARG A 84 34.35 -18.97 2.43
C ARG A 84 34.73 -19.43 3.85
N ASN A 85 34.00 -18.98 4.87
CA ASN A 85 34.23 -19.41 6.25
C ASN A 85 33.55 -20.75 6.59
N TYR A 86 32.45 -21.09 5.93
CA TYR A 86 31.63 -22.28 6.16
C TYR A 86 31.33 -23.01 4.83
N PRO A 87 32.36 -23.60 4.18
CA PRO A 87 32.19 -24.28 2.89
C PRO A 87 31.18 -25.42 2.97
N VAL A 88 30.40 -25.59 1.90
CA VAL A 88 29.27 -26.54 1.79
C VAL A 88 28.08 -26.20 2.70
N ILE A 89 28.27 -26.14 4.02
CA ILE A 89 27.16 -25.94 4.98
C ILE A 89 26.57 -24.52 4.93
N GLY A 90 27.35 -23.52 4.51
CA GLY A 90 26.87 -22.15 4.33
C GLY A 90 25.73 -22.05 3.30
N HIS A 91 25.66 -22.95 2.32
CA HIS A 91 24.56 -22.99 1.35
C HIS A 91 23.21 -23.34 2.00
N LEU A 92 23.21 -24.13 3.09
CA LEU A 92 22.00 -24.43 3.85
C LEU A 92 21.41 -23.18 4.50
N ARG A 93 22.28 -22.26 4.97
CA ARG A 93 21.82 -20.97 5.49
C ARG A 93 21.06 -20.21 4.41
N PHE A 94 21.63 -20.04 3.22
CA PHE A 94 20.99 -19.29 2.14
C PHE A 94 19.70 -19.96 1.65
N LEU A 95 19.66 -21.29 1.62
CA LEU A 95 18.43 -22.04 1.33
C LEU A 95 17.33 -21.77 2.37
N LEU A 96 17.67 -21.87 3.66
CA LEU A 96 16.71 -21.59 4.74
C LEU A 96 16.32 -20.12 4.78
N GLU A 97 17.24 -19.20 4.49
CA GLU A 97 16.99 -17.77 4.40
C GLU A 97 16.06 -17.42 3.23
N TYR A 98 16.18 -18.13 2.10
CA TYR A 98 15.28 -18.01 0.96
C TYR A 98 13.86 -18.49 1.26
N ILE A 99 13.69 -19.60 2.00
CA ILE A 99 12.38 -20.18 2.36
C ILE A 99 11.80 -19.56 3.66
N ARG A 100 12.61 -18.81 4.41
CA ARG A 100 12.26 -18.25 5.72
C ARG A 100 10.98 -17.42 5.69
N PRO A 101 10.74 -16.51 4.72
CA PRO A 101 9.53 -15.69 4.71
C PRO A 101 8.26 -16.55 4.70
N GLU A 102 8.21 -17.56 3.83
CA GLU A 102 7.07 -18.46 3.69
C GLU A 102 6.93 -19.36 4.94
N MET A 103 8.02 -19.93 5.44
CA MET A 103 7.97 -20.75 6.65
C MET A 103 7.50 -19.95 7.87
N ARG A 104 8.00 -18.73 8.05
CA ARG A 104 7.60 -17.85 9.15
C ARG A 104 6.10 -17.55 9.05
N GLN A 105 5.63 -17.19 7.86
CA GLN A 105 4.25 -16.79 7.61
C GLN A 105 3.21 -17.90 7.85
N TYR A 106 3.57 -19.17 7.60
CA TYR A 106 2.64 -20.30 7.71
C TYR A 106 2.79 -21.13 8.99
N PHE A 107 4.00 -21.28 9.53
CA PHE A 107 4.27 -22.18 10.65
C PHE A 107 4.65 -21.47 11.96
N ILE A 108 5.05 -20.19 11.93
CA ILE A 108 5.63 -19.51 13.11
C ILE A 108 4.81 -18.29 13.54
N GLU A 109 4.35 -17.46 12.61
CA GLU A 109 3.60 -16.23 12.90
C GLU A 109 2.30 -16.52 13.64
N SER A 110 2.08 -15.80 14.73
CA SER A 110 0.81 -15.84 15.44
C SER A 110 -0.32 -15.24 14.60
N ASP A 111 -1.57 -15.63 14.87
CA ASP A 111 -2.71 -15.17 14.06
C ASP A 111 -2.95 -13.65 14.14
N SER A 112 -2.40 -12.97 15.17
CA SER A 112 -2.56 -11.54 15.45
C SER A 112 -1.33 -10.68 15.12
N GLU A 113 -0.15 -11.26 14.89
CA GLU A 113 1.06 -10.51 14.49
C GLU A 113 0.91 -10.02 13.04
N ALA A 114 0.94 -8.70 12.83
CA ALA A 114 0.72 -8.09 11.52
C ALA A 114 2.03 -7.65 10.87
N ALA A 115 2.40 -8.28 9.74
CA ALA A 115 3.56 -7.84 8.95
C ALA A 115 3.42 -8.17 7.44
N PRO A 116 2.76 -7.33 6.61
CA PRO A 116 1.93 -6.16 6.93
C PRO A 116 0.48 -6.44 7.34
N PHE A 117 -0.09 -7.61 7.00
CA PHE A 117 -1.39 -8.09 7.50
C PHE A 117 -1.22 -9.37 8.30
N SER A 118 -2.01 -9.50 9.36
CA SER A 118 -2.02 -10.71 10.18
C SER A 118 -2.65 -11.89 9.44
N ARG A 119 -2.41 -13.11 9.92
CA ARG A 119 -3.05 -14.30 9.34
C ARG A 119 -4.57 -14.27 9.49
N ALA A 120 -5.10 -13.74 10.59
CA ALA A 120 -6.54 -13.55 10.76
C ALA A 120 -7.13 -12.60 9.69
N GLN A 121 -6.46 -11.48 9.44
CA GLN A 121 -6.84 -10.51 8.40
C GLN A 121 -6.82 -11.13 6.99
N ARG A 122 -5.76 -11.87 6.65
CA ARG A 122 -5.65 -12.57 5.36
C ARG A 122 -6.74 -13.63 5.20
N SER A 123 -6.95 -14.44 6.24
CA SER A 123 -7.97 -15.50 6.25
C SER A 123 -9.38 -14.94 6.07
N LEU A 124 -9.72 -13.82 6.72
CA LEU A 124 -10.99 -13.14 6.54
C LEU A 124 -11.24 -12.77 5.08
N VAL A 125 -10.24 -12.18 4.42
CA VAL A 125 -10.34 -11.83 2.99
C VAL A 125 -10.51 -13.08 2.14
N TYR A 126 -9.75 -14.16 2.40
CA TYR A 126 -9.87 -15.41 1.65
C TYR A 126 -11.23 -16.08 1.82
N GLN A 127 -11.78 -16.13 3.04
CA GLN A 127 -13.08 -16.71 3.34
C GLN A 127 -14.18 -15.96 2.58
N ARG A 128 -14.21 -14.62 2.73
CA ARG A 128 -15.14 -13.75 2.00
C ARG A 128 -15.03 -13.90 0.49
N ALA A 129 -13.80 -13.94 -0.03
CA ALA A 129 -13.55 -14.11 -1.45
C ALA A 129 -14.10 -15.46 -1.96
N LYS A 130 -13.92 -16.54 -1.21
CA LYS A 130 -14.45 -17.86 -1.59
C LYS A 130 -15.95 -18.03 -1.34
N GLY A 131 -16.59 -17.06 -0.67
CA GLY A 131 -17.98 -17.20 -0.20
C GLY A 131 -18.12 -18.21 0.94
N GLU A 132 -17.04 -18.52 1.64
CA GLU A 132 -17.05 -19.32 2.87
C GLU A 132 -17.56 -18.45 4.03
N PRO A 133 -18.26 -19.03 5.03
CA PRO A 133 -18.61 -18.31 6.25
C PRO A 133 -17.38 -17.71 6.92
N ASP A 134 -17.42 -16.41 7.23
CA ASP A 134 -16.39 -15.71 8.00
C ASP A 134 -16.73 -15.64 9.50
N ASN A 135 -17.62 -16.52 9.96
CA ASN A 135 -17.99 -16.62 11.36
C ASN A 135 -16.88 -17.30 12.18
N ARG A 136 -16.58 -16.73 13.35
CA ARG A 136 -15.61 -17.28 14.29
C ARG A 136 -16.31 -17.75 15.56
N PRO A 137 -16.27 -19.06 15.90
CA PRO A 137 -16.78 -19.54 17.17
C PRO A 137 -15.85 -19.15 18.33
N PHE A 138 -16.37 -19.23 19.57
CA PHE A 138 -15.58 -19.09 20.81
C PHE A 138 -15.07 -17.68 21.16
N GLY A 139 -15.53 -16.64 20.45
CA GLY A 139 -15.31 -15.24 20.81
C GLY A 139 -14.08 -14.59 20.17
N THR A 140 -13.75 -13.38 20.63
CA THR A 140 -12.62 -12.59 20.09
C THR A 140 -11.28 -13.16 20.54
N GLN A 141 -10.32 -13.20 19.62
CA GLN A 141 -8.91 -13.47 19.93
C GLN A 141 -8.08 -12.19 20.04
N LEU A 142 -8.68 -11.04 19.75
CA LEU A 142 -8.02 -9.76 19.97
C LEU A 142 -7.98 -9.48 21.46
N ASN A 143 -6.86 -8.95 21.93
CA ASN A 143 -6.76 -8.50 23.30
C ASN A 143 -7.47 -7.13 23.43
N VAL A 144 -8.69 -7.16 23.95
CA VAL A 144 -9.57 -5.99 24.13
C VAL A 144 -9.10 -5.01 25.22
N THR A 145 -8.10 -5.40 26.01
CA THR A 145 -7.49 -4.54 27.03
C THR A 145 -6.29 -3.76 26.47
N LEU A 146 -5.81 -4.06 25.26
CA LEU A 146 -4.71 -3.31 24.67
C LEU A 146 -5.09 -1.85 24.42
N SER A 147 -4.16 -0.94 24.75
CA SER A 147 -4.24 0.45 24.32
C SER A 147 -4.33 0.52 22.79
N GLY A 148 -5.24 1.36 22.29
CA GLY A 148 -5.56 1.48 20.89
C GLY A 148 -6.63 0.51 20.38
N TYR A 149 -7.13 -0.43 21.20
CA TYR A 149 -8.29 -1.24 20.82
C TYR A 149 -9.51 -0.33 20.58
N GLU A 150 -10.18 -0.54 19.45
CA GLU A 150 -11.35 0.24 19.02
C GLU A 150 -12.56 -0.66 18.82
N TRP A 151 -13.74 -0.11 19.08
CA TRP A 151 -15.01 -0.76 18.78
C TRP A 151 -16.07 0.28 18.44
N ILE A 152 -17.14 -0.18 17.78
CA ILE A 152 -18.34 0.61 17.53
C ILE A 152 -19.37 0.32 18.62
N ASN A 153 -19.98 1.36 19.16
CA ASN A 153 -21.10 1.20 20.10
C ASN A 153 -22.35 0.77 19.33
N HIS A 154 -23.10 -0.20 19.88
CA HIS A 154 -24.37 -0.62 19.32
C HIS A 154 -25.52 0.26 19.85
N SER A 155 -26.59 0.36 19.07
CA SER A 155 -27.86 0.94 19.47
C SER A 155 -28.73 -0.09 20.18
N MET A 156 -29.47 0.35 21.20
CA MET A 156 -30.56 -0.46 21.80
C MET A 156 -31.76 -0.62 20.86
N GLN A 157 -31.81 0.16 19.78
CA GLN A 157 -32.78 0.05 18.68
C GLN A 157 -32.00 -0.04 17.35
N PRO A 158 -31.51 -1.24 16.98
CA PRO A 158 -30.90 -1.47 15.68
C PRO A 158 -31.88 -1.20 14.53
N THR A 159 -31.37 -0.68 13.42
CA THR A 159 -32.17 -0.45 12.20
C THR A 159 -32.26 -1.72 11.34
N THR A 160 -33.18 -1.72 10.38
CA THR A 160 -33.29 -2.79 9.37
C THR A 160 -33.12 -2.21 7.98
N LEU A 161 -32.04 -2.60 7.28
CA LEU A 161 -31.74 -2.12 5.93
C LEU A 161 -32.19 -3.13 4.89
N ALA A 162 -32.73 -2.65 3.78
CA ALA A 162 -33.22 -3.49 2.69
C ALA A 162 -32.08 -4.18 1.92
N ASP A 163 -30.96 -3.48 1.76
CA ASP A 163 -29.80 -3.99 1.04
C ASP A 163 -28.48 -3.41 1.61
N HIS A 164 -27.38 -3.98 1.14
CA HIS A 164 -26.00 -3.59 1.40
C HIS A 164 -25.36 -2.74 0.29
N ASP A 165 -26.12 -2.35 -0.74
CA ASP A 165 -25.58 -1.60 -1.90
C ASP A 165 -25.47 -0.11 -1.58
N PHE A 166 -24.54 0.23 -0.69
CA PHE A 166 -24.28 1.61 -0.31
C PHE A 166 -23.58 2.39 -1.43
N ARG A 167 -24.22 3.47 -1.87
CA ARG A 167 -23.80 4.30 -3.00
C ARG A 167 -23.63 5.75 -2.63
N ILE A 168 -22.67 6.40 -3.28
CA ILE A 168 -22.41 7.83 -3.16
C ILE A 168 -22.31 8.47 -4.55
N VAL A 169 -22.75 9.73 -4.66
CA VAL A 169 -22.64 10.49 -5.91
C VAL A 169 -21.37 11.35 -5.86
N ILE A 170 -20.45 11.10 -6.78
CA ILE A 170 -19.21 11.87 -6.96
C ILE A 170 -19.39 12.83 -8.15
N GLY A 171 -19.00 14.10 -7.97
CA GLY A 171 -19.25 15.18 -8.93
C GLY A 171 -20.65 15.81 -8.84
N GLY A 172 -21.37 15.59 -7.73
CA GLY A 172 -22.75 16.06 -7.51
C GLY A 172 -22.93 17.25 -6.57
N THR A 173 -23.01 18.46 -7.13
CA THR A 173 -24.11 19.45 -7.08
C THR A 173 -23.70 20.51 -8.13
N PRO A 174 -24.57 20.89 -9.08
CA PRO A 174 -24.27 21.99 -9.98
C PRO A 174 -24.09 23.25 -9.15
N ASN A 175 -22.85 23.69 -8.94
CA ASN A 175 -22.62 24.96 -8.28
C ASN A 175 -23.25 26.05 -9.19
N PRO A 176 -23.95 27.06 -8.67
CA PRO A 176 -24.19 28.27 -9.46
C PRO A 176 -22.85 28.75 -9.99
N ALA A 177 -22.82 29.11 -11.28
CA ALA A 177 -21.65 29.53 -12.06
C ALA A 177 -20.42 29.82 -11.18
N THR A 178 -19.49 28.86 -11.08
CA THR A 178 -18.13 29.23 -10.70
C THR A 178 -17.68 30.31 -11.68
N PRO A 179 -16.81 31.25 -11.28
CA PRO A 179 -16.24 32.21 -12.24
C PRO A 179 -15.58 31.54 -13.45
N SER A 180 -15.24 30.24 -13.33
CA SER A 180 -14.74 29.38 -14.39
C SER A 180 -15.80 28.78 -15.33
N GLY A 181 -17.10 28.73 -14.98
CA GLY A 181 -18.18 28.25 -15.87
C GLY A 181 -18.30 26.73 -16.07
N PHE A 182 -17.43 25.90 -15.45
CA PHE A 182 -17.38 24.46 -15.74
C PHE A 182 -17.89 23.58 -14.59
N THR A 183 -18.93 22.78 -14.86
CA THR A 183 -19.60 21.89 -13.89
C THR A 183 -19.48 20.43 -14.35
N CYS A 184 -19.33 19.49 -13.41
CA CYS A 184 -19.43 18.06 -13.70
C CYS A 184 -20.84 17.73 -14.23
N THR A 185 -20.92 17.21 -15.45
CA THR A 185 -22.19 16.88 -16.13
C THR A 185 -22.50 15.38 -16.12
N GLN A 186 -21.51 14.54 -15.77
CA GLN A 186 -21.63 13.09 -15.73
C GLN A 186 -21.29 12.53 -14.35
N PRO A 187 -22.03 12.89 -13.28
CA PRO A 187 -21.73 12.42 -11.93
C PRO A 187 -21.74 10.88 -11.85
N TYR A 188 -20.88 10.32 -11.00
CA TYR A 188 -20.73 8.87 -10.86
C TYR A 188 -21.36 8.36 -9.56
N SER A 189 -22.19 7.32 -9.65
CA SER A 189 -22.74 6.59 -8.51
C SER A 189 -21.77 5.48 -8.09
N ALA A 190 -20.82 5.83 -7.23
CA ALA A 190 -19.78 4.93 -6.76
C ALA A 190 -20.27 4.04 -5.62
N SER A 191 -19.81 2.79 -5.57
CA SER A 191 -19.89 1.99 -4.33
C SER A 191 -19.02 2.65 -3.26
N VAL A 192 -19.38 2.50 -1.99
CA VAL A 192 -18.52 2.95 -0.87
C VAL A 192 -17.23 2.13 -0.72
N PHE A 193 -17.09 1.02 -1.46
CA PHE A 193 -15.90 0.17 -1.46
C PHE A 193 -15.48 -0.19 -2.90
N ASN A 194 -14.28 0.21 -3.34
CA ASN A 194 -13.80 -0.02 -4.71
C ASN A 194 -12.38 -0.59 -4.74
N ILE A 195 -11.94 -1.05 -5.91
CA ILE A 195 -10.55 -1.50 -6.12
C ILE A 195 -9.65 -0.28 -6.26
N SER A 196 -8.60 -0.21 -5.45
CA SER A 196 -7.60 0.87 -5.50
C SER A 196 -6.64 0.72 -6.68
N ALA A 197 -6.07 1.85 -7.10
CA ALA A 197 -5.09 1.97 -8.16
C ALA A 197 -3.98 0.91 -8.12
N MET A 198 -3.92 0.07 -9.15
CA MET A 198 -2.84 -0.90 -9.35
C MET A 198 -2.54 -1.08 -10.83
N SER A 199 -1.35 -0.63 -11.25
CA SER A 199 -1.00 -0.60 -12.67
C SER A 199 -0.92 -1.98 -13.34
N PHE A 200 -1.43 -2.07 -14.57
CA PHE A 200 -1.00 -3.11 -15.50
C PHE A 200 0.51 -2.97 -15.78
N GLY A 201 1.23 -4.09 -15.67
CA GLY A 201 2.70 -4.13 -15.62
C GLY A 201 3.21 -4.49 -14.22
N ALA A 202 2.65 -3.88 -13.18
CA ALA A 202 2.83 -4.36 -11.81
C ALA A 202 1.95 -5.61 -11.57
N LEU A 203 0.70 -5.55 -12.01
CA LEU A 203 -0.22 -6.68 -12.09
C LEU A 203 -0.09 -7.43 -13.43
N SER A 204 -0.41 -8.72 -13.40
CA SER A 204 -0.53 -9.56 -14.58
C SER A 204 -1.81 -9.27 -15.39
N ALA A 205 -1.84 -9.74 -16.64
CA ALA A 205 -3.03 -9.67 -17.49
C ALA A 205 -4.25 -10.34 -16.83
N ASN A 206 -4.06 -11.58 -16.35
CA ASN A 206 -5.12 -12.35 -15.72
C ASN A 206 -5.65 -11.69 -14.44
N ALA A 207 -4.78 -11.02 -13.66
CA ALA A 207 -5.21 -10.25 -12.50
C ALA A 207 -6.12 -9.08 -12.92
N VAL A 208 -5.71 -8.29 -13.92
CA VAL A 208 -6.51 -7.15 -14.42
C VAL A 208 -7.86 -7.60 -14.99
N LEU A 209 -7.86 -8.67 -15.80
CA LEU A 209 -9.09 -9.26 -16.34
C LEU A 209 -10.05 -9.68 -15.22
N ALA A 210 -9.54 -10.42 -14.22
CA ALA A 210 -10.34 -10.88 -13.10
C ALA A 210 -10.89 -9.73 -12.24
N LEU A 211 -10.07 -8.72 -11.98
CA LEU A 211 -10.48 -7.51 -11.23
C LEU A 211 -11.58 -6.76 -11.96
N ASN A 212 -11.40 -6.45 -13.26
CA ASN A 212 -12.41 -5.71 -14.01
C ASN A 212 -13.71 -6.52 -14.19
N LYS A 213 -13.61 -7.84 -14.43
CA LYS A 213 -14.79 -8.71 -14.51
C LYS A 213 -15.55 -8.75 -13.19
N GLY A 214 -14.85 -8.92 -12.06
CA GLY A 214 -15.46 -8.91 -10.73
C GLY A 214 -16.12 -7.57 -10.40
N ALA A 215 -15.45 -6.45 -10.75
CA ALA A 215 -15.96 -5.10 -10.63
C ALA A 215 -17.25 -4.89 -11.44
N LYS A 216 -17.30 -5.36 -12.70
CA LYS A 216 -18.51 -5.36 -13.51
C LYS A 216 -19.66 -6.13 -12.87
N MET A 217 -19.37 -7.33 -12.36
CA MET A 217 -20.36 -8.23 -11.77
C MET A 217 -20.92 -7.68 -10.45
N GLY A 218 -20.12 -6.99 -9.65
CA GLY A 218 -20.55 -6.36 -8.40
C GLY A 218 -20.96 -4.89 -8.53
N GLY A 219 -20.85 -4.32 -9.72
CA GLY A 219 -21.18 -2.91 -9.97
C GLY A 219 -20.30 -1.93 -9.20
N PHE A 220 -19.00 -2.17 -9.02
CA PHE A 220 -18.06 -1.24 -8.37
C PHE A 220 -16.92 -0.86 -9.31
N ALA A 221 -16.13 0.15 -8.95
CA ALA A 221 -15.11 0.68 -9.83
C ALA A 221 -13.77 -0.06 -9.70
N HIS A 222 -13.04 -0.14 -10.81
CA HIS A 222 -11.65 -0.59 -10.87
C HIS A 222 -10.75 0.57 -11.29
N ASP A 223 -9.89 0.99 -10.37
CA ASP A 223 -8.86 1.99 -10.67
C ASP A 223 -7.66 1.37 -11.39
N THR A 224 -7.31 1.93 -12.56
CA THR A 224 -6.29 1.42 -13.47
C THR A 224 -4.87 1.52 -12.92
N GLY A 225 -4.66 2.41 -11.93
CA GLY A 225 -3.35 2.89 -11.54
C GLY A 225 -2.57 3.59 -12.66
N GLU A 226 -1.33 3.97 -12.37
CA GLU A 226 -0.42 4.68 -13.30
C GLU A 226 -0.09 3.97 -14.61
N GLY A 227 -0.52 2.72 -14.81
CA GLY A 227 -0.17 1.90 -15.98
C GLY A 227 -0.95 2.22 -17.25
N SER A 228 -1.87 3.18 -17.18
CA SER A 228 -2.89 3.47 -18.19
C SER A 228 -3.91 2.34 -18.41
N ILE A 229 -4.83 2.55 -19.35
CA ILE A 229 -5.92 1.63 -19.68
C ILE A 229 -5.42 0.58 -20.69
N SER A 230 -5.03 -0.60 -20.20
CA SER A 230 -4.69 -1.74 -21.07
C SER A 230 -5.92 -2.41 -21.69
N GLN A 231 -5.72 -3.23 -22.74
CA GLN A 231 -6.80 -4.04 -23.33
C GLN A 231 -7.51 -4.92 -22.30
N HIS A 232 -6.78 -5.44 -21.29
CA HIS A 232 -7.33 -6.28 -20.22
C HIS A 232 -8.35 -5.56 -19.35
N HIS A 233 -8.23 -4.24 -19.19
CA HIS A 233 -9.25 -3.45 -18.50
C HIS A 233 -10.54 -3.36 -19.32
N ARG A 234 -10.44 -3.41 -20.65
CA ARG A 234 -11.55 -3.16 -21.58
C ARG A 234 -12.44 -4.36 -21.81
N VAL A 235 -11.87 -5.58 -21.77
CA VAL A 235 -12.54 -6.83 -22.17
C VAL A 235 -13.93 -7.03 -21.52
N HIS A 236 -14.08 -6.69 -20.24
CA HIS A 236 -15.31 -6.98 -19.49
C HIS A 236 -16.22 -5.77 -19.24
N GLY A 237 -15.79 -4.56 -19.61
CA GLY A 237 -16.65 -3.37 -19.52
C GLY A 237 -17.05 -2.97 -18.09
N GLY A 238 -16.25 -3.35 -17.07
CA GLY A 238 -16.39 -2.86 -15.69
C GLY A 238 -15.97 -1.40 -15.57
N ASP A 239 -16.63 -0.63 -14.71
CA ASP A 239 -16.37 0.81 -14.55
C ASP A 239 -14.91 1.07 -14.16
N LEU A 240 -14.30 2.09 -14.76
CA LEU A 240 -12.92 2.47 -14.52
C LEU A 240 -12.79 3.84 -13.87
N ILE A 241 -11.87 3.94 -12.91
CA ILE A 241 -11.23 5.20 -12.52
C ILE A 241 -9.91 5.23 -13.28
N TRP A 242 -9.72 6.21 -14.16
CA TRP A 242 -8.47 6.33 -14.89
C TRP A 242 -7.48 7.18 -14.08
N GLU A 243 -6.51 6.54 -13.46
CA GLU A 243 -5.43 7.20 -12.72
C GLU A 243 -4.31 7.63 -13.70
N ILE A 244 -3.93 8.90 -13.63
CA ILE A 244 -2.91 9.54 -14.45
C ILE A 244 -1.76 9.99 -13.55
N GLY A 245 -0.64 9.27 -13.62
CA GLY A 245 0.61 9.66 -12.96
C GLY A 245 1.42 10.69 -13.77
N SER A 246 2.53 11.13 -13.19
CA SER A 246 3.46 12.13 -13.76
C SER A 246 4.09 11.75 -15.10
N GLY A 247 4.13 10.45 -15.44
CA GLY A 247 4.58 9.97 -16.75
C GLY A 247 3.53 10.11 -17.86
N TYR A 248 2.29 10.51 -17.52
CA TYR A 248 1.15 10.68 -18.44
C TYR A 248 0.91 9.49 -19.37
N PHE A 249 1.13 8.26 -18.88
CA PHE A 249 1.01 7.07 -19.71
C PHE A 249 -0.41 6.93 -20.30
N GLY A 250 -0.46 6.71 -21.62
CA GLY A 250 -1.70 6.71 -22.42
C GLY A 250 -2.36 8.08 -22.64
N CYS A 251 -1.74 9.17 -22.22
CA CYS A 251 -2.11 10.56 -22.56
C CYS A 251 -0.90 11.48 -22.73
N ARG A 252 0.25 10.93 -23.12
CA ARG A 252 1.50 11.66 -23.31
C ARG A 252 1.80 11.89 -24.77
N ASN A 253 2.49 12.98 -25.08
CA ASN A 253 3.25 13.16 -26.31
C ASN A 253 4.52 12.30 -26.26
N ASP A 254 5.21 12.19 -27.40
CA ASP A 254 6.41 11.36 -27.52
C ASP A 254 7.58 11.91 -26.69
N ASP A 255 7.58 13.22 -26.40
CA ASP A 255 8.53 13.88 -25.48
C ASP A 255 8.22 13.66 -23.98
N GLY A 256 7.07 13.07 -23.65
CA GLY A 256 6.63 12.86 -22.25
C GLY A 256 5.75 13.95 -21.66
N SER A 257 5.49 15.04 -22.38
CA SER A 257 4.51 16.06 -21.98
C SER A 257 3.07 15.54 -22.13
N PHE A 258 2.12 16.21 -21.47
CA PHE A 258 0.70 15.87 -21.57
C PHE A 258 0.13 16.16 -22.97
N SER A 259 -0.75 15.28 -23.46
CA SER A 259 -1.38 15.35 -24.78
C SER A 259 -2.91 15.38 -24.66
N ASP A 260 -3.51 16.52 -25.01
CA ASP A 260 -4.96 16.72 -24.99
C ASP A 260 -5.70 15.70 -25.87
N ASP A 261 -5.22 15.49 -27.10
CA ASP A 261 -5.84 14.59 -28.07
C ASP A 261 -5.85 13.14 -27.57
N ARG A 262 -4.70 12.65 -27.10
CA ARG A 262 -4.59 11.28 -26.56
C ARG A 262 -5.39 11.14 -25.25
N PHE A 263 -5.45 12.19 -24.43
CA PHE A 263 -6.29 12.20 -23.24
C PHE A 263 -7.77 12.03 -23.61
N VAL A 264 -8.29 12.82 -24.55
CA VAL A 264 -9.70 12.80 -24.96
C VAL A 264 -10.13 11.40 -25.42
N VAL A 265 -9.30 10.71 -26.20
CA VAL A 265 -9.58 9.35 -26.70
C VAL A 265 -9.89 8.38 -25.56
N ASN A 266 -9.08 8.38 -24.52
CA ASN A 266 -9.26 7.49 -23.37
C ASN A 266 -10.31 8.01 -22.39
N ALA A 267 -10.28 9.30 -22.06
CA ALA A 267 -11.15 9.91 -21.06
C ALA A 267 -12.62 9.86 -21.45
N ARG A 268 -12.96 9.96 -22.75
CA ARG A 268 -14.36 9.95 -23.22
C ARG A 268 -14.95 8.55 -23.39
N ASP A 269 -14.16 7.49 -23.24
CA ASP A 269 -14.66 6.12 -23.25
C ASP A 269 -15.76 5.94 -22.18
N PRO A 270 -16.96 5.42 -22.52
CA PRO A 270 -18.05 5.23 -21.56
C PRO A 270 -17.69 4.35 -20.35
N GLN A 271 -16.68 3.48 -20.47
CA GLN A 271 -16.17 2.66 -19.38
C GLN A 271 -15.44 3.49 -18.31
N VAL A 272 -14.79 4.58 -18.69
CA VAL A 272 -14.14 5.51 -17.76
C VAL A 272 -15.20 6.36 -17.10
N LYS A 273 -15.29 6.31 -15.77
CA LYS A 273 -16.29 7.05 -14.99
C LYS A 273 -15.70 8.25 -14.27
N MET A 274 -14.42 8.19 -13.90
CA MET A 274 -13.73 9.24 -13.17
C MET A 274 -12.28 9.38 -13.66
N ILE A 275 -11.75 10.59 -13.55
CA ILE A 275 -10.35 10.92 -13.85
C ILE A 275 -9.65 11.26 -12.53
N GLU A 276 -8.57 10.55 -12.23
CA GLU A 276 -7.78 10.77 -11.01
C GLU A 276 -6.35 11.17 -11.37
N ILE A 277 -5.94 12.38 -11.00
CA ILE A 277 -4.54 12.81 -11.11
C ILE A 277 -3.79 12.28 -9.89
N LYS A 278 -2.76 11.47 -10.10
CA LYS A 278 -1.96 10.95 -8.99
C LYS A 278 -0.78 11.87 -8.69
N LEU A 279 -0.90 12.66 -7.63
CA LEU A 279 0.21 13.49 -7.13
C LEU A 279 1.25 12.67 -6.38
N SER A 280 0.80 11.70 -5.57
CA SER A 280 1.68 10.80 -4.82
C SER A 280 0.93 9.52 -4.41
N GLN A 281 1.68 8.51 -3.95
CA GLN A 281 1.13 7.31 -3.30
C GLN A 281 1.80 7.09 -1.95
N GLY A 282 1.12 6.43 -1.03
CA GLY A 282 1.60 6.21 0.33
C GLY A 282 2.92 5.45 0.44
N ALA A 283 3.15 4.46 -0.41
CA ALA A 283 4.35 3.62 -0.32
C ALA A 283 5.65 4.29 -0.85
N LYS A 284 5.52 5.41 -1.59
CA LYS A 284 6.65 6.18 -2.11
C LYS A 284 6.26 7.61 -2.50
N PRO A 285 5.86 8.46 -1.55
CA PRO A 285 5.55 9.85 -1.84
C PRO A 285 6.79 10.57 -2.38
N GLY A 286 6.61 11.50 -3.33
CA GLY A 286 7.73 12.25 -3.92
C GLY A 286 8.59 11.47 -4.94
N HIS A 287 8.21 10.23 -5.28
CA HIS A 287 8.90 9.43 -6.28
C HIS A 287 7.91 8.92 -7.36
N GLY A 288 8.34 8.93 -8.62
CA GLY A 288 7.53 8.42 -9.72
C GLY A 288 7.35 6.89 -9.73
N GLY A 289 6.40 6.44 -10.54
CA GLY A 289 6.30 5.03 -10.93
C GLY A 289 7.57 4.56 -11.66
N VAL A 290 8.04 3.35 -11.33
CA VAL A 290 9.12 2.68 -12.05
C VAL A 290 8.61 1.32 -12.50
N LEU A 291 8.65 1.06 -13.80
CA LEU A 291 8.48 -0.27 -14.38
C LEU A 291 9.75 -0.65 -15.14
N PRO A 292 10.50 -1.67 -14.68
CA PRO A 292 11.72 -2.10 -15.36
C PRO A 292 11.43 -2.54 -16.80
N GLY A 293 12.34 -2.22 -17.72
CA GLY A 293 12.31 -2.49 -19.15
C GLY A 293 12.03 -3.95 -19.51
N PRO A 294 12.58 -4.96 -18.78
CA PRO A 294 12.23 -6.36 -19.01
C PRO A 294 10.73 -6.68 -18.81
N LYS A 295 10.00 -5.86 -18.05
CA LYS A 295 8.54 -5.97 -17.91
C LYS A 295 7.79 -5.17 -18.97
N VAL A 296 8.44 -4.35 -19.79
CA VAL A 296 7.80 -3.52 -20.82
C VAL A 296 7.64 -4.32 -22.10
N THR A 297 6.60 -5.15 -22.13
CA THR A 297 6.19 -5.95 -23.29
C THR A 297 5.55 -5.08 -24.38
N ALA A 298 5.32 -5.64 -25.58
CA ALA A 298 4.59 -4.97 -26.66
C ALA A 298 3.19 -4.47 -26.21
N GLU A 299 2.54 -5.22 -25.34
CA GLU A 299 1.24 -4.82 -24.80
C GLU A 299 1.34 -3.62 -23.84
N ILE A 300 2.34 -3.64 -22.96
CA ILE A 300 2.57 -2.54 -22.01
C ILE A 300 3.02 -1.28 -22.76
N SER A 301 3.84 -1.45 -23.79
CA SER A 301 4.22 -0.40 -24.72
C SER A 301 3.00 0.25 -25.38
N ALA A 302 2.06 -0.54 -25.89
CA ALA A 302 0.83 -0.04 -26.51
C ALA A 302 -0.08 0.69 -25.52
N ALA A 303 -0.22 0.18 -24.29
CA ALA A 303 -1.03 0.84 -23.27
C ALA A 303 -0.41 2.17 -22.79
N ARG A 304 0.93 2.22 -22.65
CA ARG A 304 1.63 3.35 -22.03
C ARG A 304 2.13 4.40 -23.01
N GLY A 305 2.30 4.06 -24.29
CA GLY A 305 2.94 4.93 -25.29
C GLY A 305 4.45 5.07 -25.02
N VAL A 306 5.12 3.94 -24.76
CA VAL A 306 6.58 3.86 -24.52
C VAL A 306 7.22 2.79 -25.42
N PRO A 307 8.49 2.88 -25.81
CA PRO A 307 9.16 1.82 -26.55
C PRO A 307 9.28 0.52 -25.74
N VAL A 308 9.20 -0.63 -26.42
CA VAL A 308 9.39 -1.97 -25.82
C VAL A 308 10.79 -2.12 -25.23
N GLY A 309 10.88 -2.76 -24.06
CA GLY A 309 12.16 -3.06 -23.41
C GLY A 309 12.86 -1.89 -22.71
N ILE A 310 12.31 -0.68 -22.80
CA ILE A 310 12.85 0.53 -22.16
C ILE A 310 12.20 0.75 -20.81
N ASP A 311 12.99 1.09 -19.80
CA ASP A 311 12.49 1.41 -18.46
C ASP A 311 11.42 2.53 -18.52
N CYS A 312 10.28 2.31 -17.87
CA CYS A 312 9.27 3.35 -17.68
C CYS A 312 9.55 4.04 -16.36
N ILE A 313 10.30 5.14 -16.42
CA ILE A 313 10.58 5.99 -15.27
C ILE A 313 9.67 7.21 -15.37
N SER A 314 8.80 7.37 -14.36
CA SER A 314 7.97 8.56 -14.27
C SER A 314 8.75 9.65 -13.52
N PRO A 315 8.66 10.93 -13.94
CA PRO A 315 9.19 12.03 -13.15
C PRO A 315 8.59 12.07 -11.74
N SER A 316 9.26 12.72 -10.78
CA SER A 316 8.69 12.89 -9.43
C SER A 316 7.57 13.94 -9.36
N SER A 317 7.42 14.76 -10.40
CA SER A 317 6.40 15.82 -10.47
C SER A 317 5.72 15.85 -11.83
N HIS A 318 4.51 16.41 -11.86
CA HIS A 318 3.76 16.66 -13.08
C HIS A 318 4.35 17.86 -13.84
N SER A 319 4.67 17.70 -15.12
CA SER A 319 5.13 18.82 -15.97
C SER A 319 4.01 19.76 -16.45
N ALA A 320 2.74 19.42 -16.22
CA ALA A 320 1.60 20.20 -16.71
C ALA A 320 1.25 21.39 -15.81
N PHE A 321 1.79 21.42 -14.59
CA PHE A 321 1.60 22.50 -13.63
C PHE A 321 2.80 22.54 -12.67
N SER A 322 3.13 23.75 -12.21
CA SER A 322 4.20 24.03 -11.26
C SER A 322 3.68 24.73 -10.00
N THR A 323 2.46 25.26 -10.04
CA THR A 323 1.81 25.95 -8.93
C THR A 323 0.45 25.31 -8.57
N PRO A 324 -0.05 25.49 -7.34
CA PRO A 324 -1.37 25.02 -6.96
C PRO A 324 -2.51 25.65 -7.79
N VAL A 325 -2.39 26.93 -8.20
CA VAL A 325 -3.34 27.58 -9.12
C VAL A 325 -3.35 26.91 -10.50
N GLU A 326 -2.18 26.67 -11.09
CA GLU A 326 -2.06 25.94 -12.36
C GLU A 326 -2.66 24.53 -12.25
N MET A 327 -2.45 23.86 -11.12
CA MET A 327 -3.04 22.55 -10.85
C MET A 327 -4.58 22.60 -10.86
N MET A 328 -5.20 23.62 -10.26
CA MET A 328 -6.67 23.77 -10.29
C MET A 328 -7.18 24.01 -11.72
N HIS A 329 -6.48 24.83 -12.51
CA HIS A 329 -6.81 25.00 -13.93
C HIS A 329 -6.64 23.70 -14.72
N PHE A 330 -5.62 22.90 -14.42
CA PHE A 330 -5.43 21.59 -15.05
C PHE A 330 -6.57 20.62 -14.71
N VAL A 331 -7.01 20.57 -13.45
CA VAL A 331 -8.21 19.80 -13.04
C VAL A 331 -9.45 20.24 -13.82
N ALA A 332 -9.68 21.55 -13.99
CA ALA A 332 -10.79 22.06 -14.78
C ALA A 332 -10.68 21.66 -16.26
N LYS A 333 -9.48 21.75 -16.85
CA LYS A 333 -9.21 21.32 -18.23
C LYS A 333 -9.49 19.83 -18.44
N LEU A 334 -9.05 18.95 -17.53
CA LEU A 334 -9.32 17.51 -17.65
C LEU A 334 -10.82 17.19 -17.52
N ARG A 335 -11.54 17.91 -16.66
CA ARG A 335 -13.01 17.81 -16.55
C ARG A 335 -13.68 18.16 -17.88
N GLU A 336 -13.25 19.22 -18.55
CA GLU A 336 -13.78 19.61 -19.86
C GLU A 336 -13.44 18.56 -20.93
N LEU A 337 -12.17 18.20 -21.06
CA LEU A 337 -11.70 17.27 -22.09
C LEU A 337 -12.35 15.88 -21.95
N SER A 338 -12.63 15.42 -20.72
CA SER A 338 -13.32 14.16 -20.45
C SER A 338 -14.81 14.16 -20.81
N GLY A 339 -15.36 15.31 -21.21
CA GLY A 339 -16.79 15.48 -21.49
C GLY A 339 -17.62 15.73 -20.24
N GLY A 340 -17.02 16.23 -19.16
CA GLY A 340 -17.69 16.58 -17.91
C GLY A 340 -17.75 15.46 -16.88
N LYS A 341 -16.79 14.53 -16.88
CA LYS A 341 -16.69 13.45 -15.88
C LYS A 341 -16.05 13.97 -14.58
N PRO A 342 -16.39 13.39 -13.41
CA PRO A 342 -15.76 13.75 -12.15
C PRO A 342 -14.24 13.64 -12.26
N THR A 343 -13.58 14.73 -11.91
CA THR A 343 -12.13 14.86 -11.99
C THR A 343 -11.59 15.27 -10.64
N GLY A 344 -10.67 14.47 -10.12
CA GLY A 344 -10.07 14.64 -8.82
C GLY A 344 -8.59 14.32 -8.82
N PHE A 345 -8.02 14.25 -7.63
CA PHE A 345 -6.62 13.86 -7.48
C PHE A 345 -6.41 13.00 -6.24
N LYS A 346 -5.30 12.29 -6.23
CA LYS A 346 -4.87 11.43 -5.15
C LYS A 346 -3.51 11.85 -4.61
N LEU A 347 -3.39 11.81 -3.29
CA LEU A 347 -2.17 12.16 -2.58
C LEU A 347 -2.02 11.39 -1.28
N CYS A 348 -0.77 11.06 -0.95
CA CYS A 348 -0.33 10.88 0.42
C CYS A 348 0.15 12.23 0.96
N ILE A 349 -0.30 12.60 2.16
CA ILE A 349 0.06 13.88 2.77
C ILE A 349 1.53 13.86 3.16
N GLY A 350 2.30 14.81 2.61
CA GLY A 350 3.64 15.15 3.02
C GLY A 350 3.63 16.43 3.84
N HIS A 351 4.18 17.51 3.28
CA HIS A 351 4.21 18.80 3.94
C HIS A 351 2.80 19.44 4.04
N PRO A 352 2.34 19.86 5.24
CA PRO A 352 1.01 20.46 5.40
C PRO A 352 0.80 21.74 4.59
N TRP A 353 1.84 22.56 4.40
CA TRP A 353 1.72 23.82 3.64
C TRP A 353 1.42 23.60 2.16
N GLU A 354 1.88 22.49 1.55
CA GLU A 354 1.54 22.16 0.15
C GLU A 354 0.05 21.82 0.02
N TRP A 355 -0.49 21.04 0.95
CA TRP A 355 -1.92 20.77 1.00
C TRP A 355 -2.73 22.05 1.18
N PHE A 356 -2.32 22.92 2.11
CA PHE A 356 -2.97 24.20 2.33
C PHE A 356 -2.85 25.14 1.13
N ALA A 357 -1.73 25.10 0.40
CA ALA A 357 -1.52 25.86 -0.82
C ALA A 357 -2.52 25.46 -1.91
N ILE A 358 -2.79 24.15 -2.06
CA ILE A 358 -3.85 23.63 -2.94
C ILE A 358 -5.22 24.16 -2.52
N VAL A 359 -5.56 24.12 -1.23
CA VAL A 359 -6.85 24.64 -0.76
C VAL A 359 -6.97 26.16 -0.95
N LYS A 360 -5.90 26.93 -0.73
CA LYS A 360 -5.87 28.36 -1.02
C LYS A 360 -6.05 28.64 -2.51
N ALA A 361 -5.49 27.82 -3.39
CA ALA A 361 -5.76 27.91 -4.83
C ALA A 361 -7.22 27.61 -5.18
N MET A 362 -7.87 26.66 -4.49
CA MET A 362 -9.31 26.42 -4.67
C MET A 362 -10.13 27.66 -4.30
N LEU A 363 -9.77 28.34 -3.21
CA LEU A 363 -10.42 29.59 -2.78
C LEU A 363 -10.17 30.74 -3.75
N ALA A 364 -8.92 30.91 -4.20
CA ALA A 364 -8.51 31.99 -5.09
C ALA A 364 -9.12 31.87 -6.49
N THR A 365 -9.18 30.65 -7.04
CA THR A 365 -9.70 30.39 -8.39
C THR A 365 -11.20 30.11 -8.42
N GLY A 366 -11.79 29.71 -7.27
CA GLY A 366 -13.13 29.17 -7.19
C GLY A 366 -13.28 27.75 -7.78
N ILE A 367 -12.21 27.17 -8.32
CA ILE A 367 -12.18 25.84 -8.92
C ILE A 367 -11.88 24.80 -7.84
N THR A 368 -12.70 23.74 -7.79
CA THR A 368 -12.46 22.59 -6.91
C THR A 368 -12.33 21.32 -7.73
N PRO A 369 -11.55 20.31 -7.28
CA PRO A 369 -11.74 18.94 -7.75
C PRO A 369 -13.13 18.44 -7.35
N ASP A 370 -13.67 17.47 -8.08
CA ASP A 370 -14.91 16.79 -7.69
C ASP A 370 -14.66 15.85 -6.50
N PHE A 371 -13.43 15.35 -6.39
CA PHE A 371 -13.02 14.48 -5.30
C PHE A 371 -11.52 14.51 -5.02
N ILE A 372 -11.14 14.03 -3.83
CA ILE A 372 -9.76 13.83 -3.40
C ILE A 372 -9.64 12.45 -2.78
N VAL A 373 -8.65 11.65 -3.21
CA VAL A 373 -8.32 10.37 -2.55
C VAL A 373 -7.09 10.53 -1.68
N VAL A 374 -7.24 10.29 -0.37
CA VAL A 374 -6.14 10.33 0.60
C VAL A 374 -5.55 8.94 0.75
N ASP A 375 -4.27 8.80 0.41
CA ASP A 375 -3.53 7.55 0.54
C ASP A 375 -2.64 7.61 1.79
N GLY A 376 -2.75 6.62 2.68
CA GLY A 376 -1.89 6.54 3.87
C GLY A 376 -0.51 5.98 3.54
N ALA A 377 0.51 6.41 4.29
CA ALA A 377 1.89 5.89 4.19
C ALA A 377 1.97 4.36 4.25
N GLU A 378 1.03 3.72 4.94
CA GLU A 378 0.89 2.26 4.98
C GLU A 378 0.46 1.62 3.64
N GLY A 379 0.32 2.40 2.57
CA GLY A 379 -0.04 1.99 1.21
C GLY A 379 0.85 0.88 0.62
N GLY A 380 0.38 0.24 -0.44
CA GLY A 380 1.10 -0.86 -1.10
C GLY A 380 1.91 -0.39 -2.29
N THR A 381 2.93 -1.16 -2.68
CA THR A 381 3.65 -0.95 -3.96
C THR A 381 4.17 -2.26 -4.51
N GLY A 382 4.28 -2.34 -5.84
CA GLY A 382 4.99 -3.42 -6.50
C GLY A 382 6.51 -3.30 -6.37
N ALA A 383 7.03 -2.07 -6.24
CA ALA A 383 8.45 -1.75 -6.07
C ALA A 383 8.63 -0.32 -5.52
N ALA A 384 9.38 -0.18 -4.43
CA ALA A 384 9.88 1.09 -3.91
C ALA A 384 11.13 0.85 -3.04
N PRO A 385 11.98 1.87 -2.85
CA PRO A 385 13.04 1.81 -1.84
C PRO A 385 12.47 1.70 -0.42
N VAL A 386 13.16 0.97 0.46
CA VAL A 386 12.72 0.72 1.85
C VAL A 386 12.55 2.01 2.64
N GLU A 387 13.50 2.95 2.49
CA GLU A 387 13.44 4.27 3.15
C GLU A 387 12.14 5.02 2.85
N PHE A 388 11.61 4.88 1.63
CA PHE A 388 10.35 5.51 1.26
C PHE A 388 9.14 4.81 1.87
N ILE A 389 9.17 3.48 1.94
CA ILE A 389 8.08 2.68 2.50
C ILE A 389 7.94 2.91 4.01
N ASP A 390 9.07 3.03 4.71
CA ASP A 390 9.09 3.03 6.18
C ASP A 390 9.07 4.45 6.78
N HIS A 391 9.51 5.48 6.03
CA HIS A 391 9.79 6.80 6.60
C HIS A 391 9.23 8.01 5.82
N VAL A 392 8.54 7.81 4.69
CA VAL A 392 8.03 8.93 3.88
C VAL A 392 6.51 8.89 3.74
N GLY A 393 5.85 9.97 4.15
CA GLY A 393 4.40 10.16 4.09
C GLY A 393 3.71 10.07 5.45
N ALA A 394 2.54 10.71 5.57
CA ALA A 394 1.71 10.62 6.75
C ALA A 394 0.86 9.33 6.76
N PRO A 395 0.66 8.68 7.92
CA PRO A 395 -0.31 7.60 8.02
C PRO A 395 -1.73 8.09 7.67
N LEU A 396 -2.61 7.16 7.26
CA LEU A 396 -3.91 7.54 6.72
C LEU A 396 -4.77 8.36 7.69
N GLN A 397 -4.75 8.03 8.98
CA GLN A 397 -5.59 8.71 9.96
C GLN A 397 -5.27 10.21 10.01
N GLU A 398 -4.00 10.58 10.11
CA GLU A 398 -3.54 11.96 10.19
C GLU A 398 -3.81 12.69 8.87
N GLY A 399 -3.51 12.06 7.73
CA GLY A 399 -3.73 12.63 6.41
C GLY A 399 -5.22 12.88 6.13
N LEU A 400 -6.07 11.89 6.42
CA LEU A 400 -7.52 11.99 6.21
C LEU A 400 -8.15 13.07 7.09
N LEU A 401 -7.77 13.13 8.37
CA LEU A 401 -8.22 14.17 9.29
C LEU A 401 -7.79 15.56 8.84
N LEU A 402 -6.55 15.72 8.36
CA LEU A 402 -6.07 16.99 7.85
C LEU A 402 -6.91 17.45 6.65
N VAL A 403 -7.09 16.59 5.64
CA VAL A 403 -7.85 16.92 4.43
C VAL A 403 -9.31 17.23 4.76
N HIS A 404 -9.98 16.36 5.52
CA HIS A 404 -11.37 16.54 5.91
C HIS A 404 -11.59 17.86 6.66
N ASN A 405 -10.82 18.09 7.73
CA ASN A 405 -10.98 19.28 8.56
C ASN A 405 -10.58 20.57 7.85
N THR A 406 -9.61 20.52 6.92
CA THR A 406 -9.26 21.69 6.11
C THR A 406 -10.44 22.10 5.23
N LEU A 407 -11.02 21.13 4.51
CA LEU A 407 -12.18 21.38 3.63
C LEU A 407 -13.41 21.85 4.41
N VAL A 408 -13.65 21.31 5.61
CA VAL A 408 -14.70 21.81 6.51
C VAL A 408 -14.38 23.25 6.94
N GLY A 409 -13.15 23.49 7.41
CA GLY A 409 -12.68 24.76 7.91
C GLY A 409 -12.72 25.91 6.89
N VAL A 410 -12.69 25.62 5.59
CA VAL A 410 -12.85 26.63 4.53
C VAL A 410 -14.22 26.58 3.83
N GLY A 411 -15.13 25.73 4.27
CA GLY A 411 -16.49 25.63 3.70
C GLY A 411 -16.57 24.92 2.34
N LEU A 412 -15.55 24.14 1.95
CA LEU A 412 -15.50 23.42 0.67
C LEU A 412 -15.91 21.93 0.78
N ARG A 413 -16.11 21.38 1.99
CA ARG A 413 -16.38 19.95 2.20
C ARG A 413 -17.61 19.41 1.45
N SER A 414 -18.64 20.22 1.25
CA SER A 414 -19.84 19.83 0.48
C SER A 414 -19.58 19.72 -1.02
N ARG A 415 -18.55 20.42 -1.53
CA ARG A 415 -18.18 20.48 -2.96
C ARG A 415 -17.19 19.40 -3.36
N VAL A 416 -16.48 18.79 -2.40
CA VAL A 416 -15.40 17.83 -2.64
C VAL A 416 -15.68 16.55 -1.88
N LYS A 417 -15.80 15.42 -2.60
CA LYS A 417 -15.89 14.09 -1.97
C LYS A 417 -14.50 13.58 -1.60
N ILE A 418 -14.39 12.85 -0.49
CA ILE A 418 -13.11 12.33 0.01
C ILE A 418 -13.12 10.81 -0.05
N GLY A 419 -12.24 10.23 -0.86
CA GLY A 419 -11.93 8.82 -0.80
C GLY A 419 -10.69 8.57 0.05
N CYS A 420 -10.50 7.34 0.50
CA CYS A 420 -9.22 6.97 1.12
C CYS A 420 -8.73 5.57 0.76
N ALA A 421 -7.43 5.36 0.84
CA ALA A 421 -6.79 4.07 0.73
C ALA A 421 -5.68 3.94 1.79
N GLY A 422 -5.58 2.76 2.42
CA GLY A 422 -4.61 2.51 3.50
C GLY A 422 -5.06 1.34 4.35
N LYS A 423 -4.58 0.14 4.01
CA LYS A 423 -4.88 -1.13 4.74
C LYS A 423 -6.38 -1.47 4.99
N VAL A 424 -7.33 -0.81 4.34
CA VAL A 424 -8.78 -1.12 4.46
C VAL A 424 -9.11 -2.49 3.85
N ILE A 425 -9.54 -3.45 4.67
CA ILE A 425 -9.93 -4.80 4.22
C ILE A 425 -11.18 -5.36 4.93
N THR A 426 -11.62 -4.74 6.01
CA THR A 426 -12.78 -5.19 6.82
C THR A 426 -13.91 -4.16 6.82
N ALA A 427 -15.10 -4.59 7.25
CA ALA A 427 -16.24 -3.68 7.44
C ALA A 427 -15.97 -2.64 8.54
N PHE A 428 -15.24 -3.03 9.59
CA PHE A 428 -14.85 -2.09 10.65
C PHE A 428 -13.85 -1.03 10.14
N ASP A 429 -12.92 -1.42 9.27
CA ASP A 429 -12.02 -0.44 8.63
C ASP A 429 -12.81 0.60 7.83
N LEU A 430 -13.82 0.16 7.06
CA LEU A 430 -14.71 1.06 6.30
C LEU A 430 -15.44 2.03 7.24
N ALA A 431 -16.10 1.50 8.27
CA ALA A 431 -16.80 2.30 9.28
C ALA A 431 -15.88 3.31 9.95
N ARG A 432 -14.65 2.90 10.29
CA ARG A 432 -13.63 3.76 10.90
C ARG A 432 -13.20 4.90 9.97
N MET A 433 -12.94 4.62 8.70
CA MET A 433 -12.57 5.66 7.75
C MET A 433 -13.71 6.64 7.49
N MET A 434 -14.95 6.17 7.43
CA MET A 434 -16.14 7.02 7.30
C MET A 434 -16.30 7.93 8.52
N ALA A 435 -16.09 7.40 9.73
CA ALA A 435 -16.10 8.18 10.97
C ALA A 435 -15.03 9.29 11.00
N LEU A 436 -13.90 9.07 10.32
CA LEU A 436 -12.81 10.05 10.18
C LEU A 436 -13.03 11.05 9.04
N GLY A 437 -14.08 10.86 8.23
CA GLY A 437 -14.53 11.84 7.24
C GLY A 437 -14.44 11.42 5.78
N ALA A 438 -14.09 10.16 5.49
CA ALA A 438 -14.14 9.59 4.15
C ALA A 438 -15.59 9.34 3.68
N ASP A 439 -15.88 9.64 2.42
CA ASP A 439 -17.13 9.31 1.76
C ASP A 439 -17.12 7.88 1.18
N TRP A 440 -15.94 7.36 0.78
CA TRP A 440 -15.73 5.98 0.36
C TRP A 440 -14.29 5.50 0.62
N CYS A 441 -14.05 4.19 0.48
CA CYS A 441 -12.73 3.60 0.61
C CYS A 441 -12.33 2.77 -0.61
N ASN A 442 -11.02 2.73 -0.88
CA ASN A 442 -10.39 1.92 -1.91
C ASN A 442 -9.46 0.88 -1.27
N ALA A 443 -9.49 -0.36 -1.76
CA ALA A 443 -8.57 -1.42 -1.34
C ALA A 443 -7.73 -1.94 -2.52
N GLY A 444 -6.41 -1.95 -2.38
CA GLY A 444 -5.52 -2.64 -3.31
C GLY A 444 -5.25 -4.06 -2.83
N ARG A 445 -4.52 -4.17 -1.71
CA ARG A 445 -4.08 -5.46 -1.15
C ARG A 445 -5.23 -6.40 -0.75
N GLY A 446 -6.38 -5.87 -0.32
CA GLY A 446 -7.59 -6.68 -0.07
C GLY A 446 -8.02 -7.44 -1.33
N PHE A 447 -8.17 -6.74 -2.45
CA PHE A 447 -8.52 -7.36 -3.72
C PHE A 447 -7.39 -8.23 -4.29
N MET A 448 -6.12 -7.89 -4.07
CA MET A 448 -5.01 -8.79 -4.41
C MET A 448 -5.10 -10.11 -3.66
N MET A 449 -5.42 -10.08 -2.36
CA MET A 449 -5.63 -11.29 -1.56
C MET A 449 -6.87 -12.07 -2.01
N ALA A 450 -7.95 -11.39 -2.42
CA ALA A 450 -9.13 -12.03 -3.00
C ALA A 450 -8.79 -12.78 -4.31
N LEU A 451 -7.90 -12.25 -5.15
CA LEU A 451 -7.36 -12.96 -6.32
C LEU A 451 -6.52 -14.19 -5.94
N GLY A 452 -5.91 -14.19 -4.75
CA GLY A 452 -5.04 -15.25 -4.27
C GLY A 452 -3.60 -14.81 -3.97
N CYS A 453 -3.33 -13.51 -3.79
CA CYS A 453 -2.06 -13.05 -3.24
C CYS A 453 -1.85 -13.64 -1.85
N ILE A 454 -0.69 -14.26 -1.63
CA ILE A 454 -0.30 -14.83 -0.34
C ILE A 454 0.66 -13.92 0.45
N GLN A 455 0.84 -12.66 0.04
CA GLN A 455 1.81 -11.74 0.67
C GLN A 455 3.26 -12.28 0.65
N ALA A 456 3.67 -12.87 -0.47
CA ALA A 456 5.04 -13.38 -0.67
C ALA A 456 6.11 -12.28 -0.78
N GLN A 457 5.71 -11.01 -0.93
CA GLN A 457 6.60 -9.83 -1.03
C GLN A 457 7.64 -9.87 -2.15
N SER A 458 7.47 -10.75 -3.14
CA SER A 458 8.34 -10.89 -4.33
C SER A 458 7.84 -10.13 -5.56
N CYS A 459 6.95 -9.15 -5.39
CA CYS A 459 6.27 -8.46 -6.50
C CYS A 459 7.23 -7.81 -7.50
N HIS A 460 8.31 -7.19 -6.99
CA HIS A 460 9.29 -6.50 -7.82
C HIS A 460 10.08 -7.46 -8.72
N THR A 461 10.31 -8.70 -8.28
CA THR A 461 11.14 -9.69 -9.00
C THR A 461 10.48 -10.27 -10.25
N GLY A 462 9.15 -10.16 -10.37
CA GLY A 462 8.38 -10.81 -11.43
C GLY A 462 8.15 -12.31 -11.23
N HIS A 463 8.63 -12.90 -10.13
CA HIS A 463 8.49 -14.34 -9.83
C HIS A 463 7.33 -14.63 -8.87
N CYS A 464 6.24 -13.85 -8.96
CA CYS A 464 5.06 -14.05 -8.12
C CYS A 464 4.58 -15.51 -8.18
N PRO A 465 4.48 -16.22 -7.03
CA PRO A 465 4.13 -17.64 -7.03
C PRO A 465 2.68 -17.90 -7.41
N THR A 466 1.80 -16.90 -7.28
CA THR A 466 0.36 -17.03 -7.52
C THR A 466 -0.11 -16.37 -8.81
N GLY A 467 0.82 -15.84 -9.62
CA GLY A 467 0.49 -15.23 -10.91
C GLY A 467 -0.11 -13.82 -10.84
N VAL A 468 -0.18 -13.20 -9.65
CA VAL A 468 -0.78 -11.86 -9.47
C VAL A 468 0.14 -10.74 -9.99
N THR A 469 1.42 -10.74 -9.61
CA THR A 469 2.38 -9.66 -9.89
C THR A 469 3.54 -10.14 -10.78
N THR A 470 3.20 -10.64 -11.97
CA THR A 470 4.17 -11.18 -12.93
C THR A 470 3.76 -10.90 -14.37
N GLN A 471 4.76 -10.83 -15.26
CA GLN A 471 4.55 -10.79 -16.71
C GLN A 471 4.89 -12.14 -17.37
N ASP A 472 5.29 -13.17 -16.61
CA ASP A 472 5.58 -14.52 -17.10
C ASP A 472 4.27 -15.26 -17.46
N PRO A 473 4.02 -15.59 -18.74
CA PRO A 473 2.78 -16.25 -19.16
C PRO A 473 2.51 -17.57 -18.45
N VAL A 474 3.55 -18.34 -18.11
CA VAL A 474 3.40 -19.65 -17.43
C VAL A 474 2.88 -19.44 -16.01
N ARG A 475 3.40 -18.45 -15.30
CA ARG A 475 2.94 -18.14 -13.93
C ARG A 475 1.54 -17.54 -13.91
N GLN A 476 1.19 -16.75 -14.94
CA GLN A 476 -0.15 -16.17 -15.04
C GLN A 476 -1.26 -17.22 -15.14
N GLN A 477 -0.97 -18.40 -15.72
CA GLN A 477 -1.93 -19.50 -15.84
C GLN A 477 -2.46 -20.01 -14.50
N ALA A 478 -1.73 -19.80 -13.39
CA ALA A 478 -2.21 -20.13 -12.05
C ALA A 478 -3.45 -19.32 -11.63
N LEU A 479 -3.69 -18.18 -12.30
CA LEU A 479 -4.74 -17.23 -11.98
C LEU A 479 -5.89 -17.38 -12.99
N VAL A 480 -6.80 -18.32 -12.71
CA VAL A 480 -7.96 -18.62 -13.56
C VAL A 480 -9.00 -17.50 -13.49
N VAL A 481 -9.11 -16.70 -14.57
CA VAL A 481 -9.88 -15.45 -14.59
C VAL A 481 -11.35 -15.61 -14.15
N PRO A 482 -12.14 -16.59 -14.64
CA PRO A 482 -13.52 -16.77 -14.16
C PRO A 482 -13.64 -17.01 -12.65
N ASP A 483 -12.85 -17.93 -12.08
CA ASP A 483 -12.83 -18.20 -10.62
C ASP A 483 -12.42 -16.94 -9.84
N LYS A 484 -11.39 -16.24 -10.30
CA LYS A 484 -10.90 -15.04 -9.60
C LYS A 484 -11.86 -13.87 -9.68
N ALA A 485 -12.61 -13.73 -10.77
CA ALA A 485 -13.64 -12.71 -10.90
C ALA A 485 -14.79 -12.92 -9.88
N ASP A 486 -15.25 -14.17 -9.71
CA ASP A 486 -16.23 -14.50 -8.67
C ASP A 486 -15.70 -14.17 -7.28
N ARG A 487 -14.41 -14.45 -7.02
CA ARG A 487 -13.77 -14.12 -5.75
C ARG A 487 -13.69 -12.63 -5.46
N VAL A 488 -13.36 -11.84 -6.47
CA VAL A 488 -13.33 -10.38 -6.39
C VAL A 488 -14.72 -9.82 -6.07
N ARG A 489 -15.76 -10.28 -6.78
CA ARG A 489 -17.16 -9.90 -6.50
C ARG A 489 -17.57 -10.30 -5.08
N ASN A 490 -17.28 -11.53 -4.67
CA ASN A 490 -17.68 -12.05 -3.37
C ASN A 490 -17.01 -11.30 -2.22
N PHE A 491 -15.70 -10.99 -2.33
CA PHE A 491 -15.00 -10.21 -1.31
C PHE A 491 -15.64 -8.83 -1.10
N HIS A 492 -15.99 -8.14 -2.19
CA HIS A 492 -16.71 -6.87 -2.14
C HIS A 492 -18.09 -7.04 -1.48
N ARG A 493 -18.93 -7.92 -2.02
CA ARG A 493 -20.30 -8.18 -1.53
C ARG A 493 -20.32 -8.56 -0.05
N SER A 494 -19.52 -9.53 0.36
CA SER A 494 -19.47 -9.99 1.76
C SER A 494 -18.93 -8.91 2.70
N THR A 495 -18.04 -8.04 2.23
CA THR A 495 -17.56 -6.91 3.02
C THR A 495 -18.64 -5.84 3.19
N LEU A 496 -19.43 -5.55 2.15
CA LEU A 496 -20.58 -4.65 2.26
C LEU A 496 -21.72 -5.23 3.09
N HIS A 497 -21.96 -6.54 3.02
CA HIS A 497 -22.91 -7.22 3.91
C HIS A 497 -22.52 -7.04 5.39
N ALA A 498 -21.26 -7.30 5.72
CA ALA A 498 -20.77 -7.07 7.08
C ALA A 498 -20.82 -5.58 7.49
N LEU A 499 -20.64 -4.65 6.53
CA LEU A 499 -20.83 -3.22 6.80
C LEU A 499 -22.30 -2.89 7.07
N GLN A 500 -23.24 -3.48 6.33
CA GLN A 500 -24.68 -3.35 6.57
C GLN A 500 -25.03 -3.79 7.99
N GLU A 501 -24.52 -4.95 8.43
CA GLU A 501 -24.73 -5.44 9.81
C GLU A 501 -24.18 -4.48 10.86
N LEU A 502 -23.00 -3.87 10.64
CA LEU A 502 -22.43 -2.87 11.56
C LEU A 502 -23.25 -1.57 11.59
N VAL A 503 -23.72 -1.10 10.44
CA VAL A 503 -24.57 0.10 10.32
C VAL A 503 -25.90 -0.14 11.04
N GLN A 504 -26.50 -1.31 10.85
CA GLN A 504 -27.72 -1.73 11.55
C GLN A 504 -27.52 -1.81 13.05
N ALA A 505 -26.44 -2.47 13.49
CA ALA A 505 -26.10 -2.60 14.90
C ALA A 505 -25.87 -1.24 15.55
N ALA A 506 -25.32 -0.26 14.83
CA ALA A 506 -25.17 1.12 15.29
C ALA A 506 -26.49 1.92 15.30
N GLY A 507 -27.58 1.38 14.75
CA GLY A 507 -28.88 2.06 14.65
C GLY A 507 -28.91 3.15 13.57
N LEU A 508 -28.13 2.98 12.50
CA LEU A 508 -28.00 3.95 11.40
C LEU A 508 -28.60 3.42 10.11
N ASP A 509 -28.92 4.31 9.18
CA ASP A 509 -29.52 3.96 7.89
C ASP A 509 -28.50 3.93 6.74
N HIS A 510 -27.37 4.60 6.90
CA HIS A 510 -26.32 4.64 5.90
C HIS A 510 -24.93 4.79 6.55
N PRO A 511 -23.87 4.15 6.02
CA PRO A 511 -22.51 4.27 6.53
C PRO A 511 -21.97 5.71 6.65
N GLN A 512 -22.45 6.63 5.81
CA GLN A 512 -22.07 8.06 5.91
C GLN A 512 -22.57 8.77 7.19
N GLN A 513 -23.52 8.17 7.91
CA GLN A 513 -23.96 8.69 9.21
C GLN A 513 -23.03 8.26 10.35
N ILE A 514 -22.09 7.34 10.09
CA ILE A 514 -21.08 6.96 11.07
C ILE A 514 -20.15 8.14 11.27
N THR A 515 -20.23 8.75 12.45
CA THR A 515 -19.31 9.78 12.94
C THR A 515 -18.35 9.22 13.99
N ALA A 516 -17.29 9.98 14.30
CA ALA A 516 -16.35 9.65 15.37
C ALA A 516 -16.99 9.51 16.78
N HIS A 517 -18.26 9.88 16.98
CA HIS A 517 -18.98 9.62 18.22
C HIS A 517 -19.41 8.15 18.40
N HIS A 518 -19.49 7.38 17.30
CA HIS A 518 -19.88 5.98 17.34
C HIS A 518 -18.72 5.05 17.68
N ILE A 519 -17.47 5.53 17.53
CA ILE A 519 -16.26 4.74 17.78
C ILE A 519 -15.68 5.11 19.13
N VAL A 520 -15.34 4.10 19.92
CA VAL A 520 -14.63 4.24 21.18
C VAL A 520 -13.23 3.67 21.03
N ARG A 521 -12.25 4.32 21.65
CA ARG A 521 -10.88 3.85 21.72
C ARG A 521 -10.45 3.71 23.17
N ARG A 522 -9.79 2.59 23.47
CA ARG A 522 -9.09 2.40 24.74
C ARG A 522 -7.78 3.18 24.73
N ILE A 523 -7.57 4.05 25.71
CA ILE A 523 -6.34 4.84 25.87
C ILE A 523 -5.36 4.13 26.80
N SER A 524 -5.88 3.59 27.90
CA SER A 524 -5.12 2.85 28.90
C SER A 524 -5.98 1.74 29.49
N ASP A 525 -5.44 1.02 30.48
CA ASP A 525 -6.17 -0.03 31.19
C ASP A 525 -7.45 0.49 31.86
N THR A 526 -7.45 1.75 32.31
CA THR A 526 -8.54 2.37 33.07
C THR A 526 -9.33 3.42 32.29
N GLU A 527 -8.85 3.84 31.12
CA GLU A 527 -9.44 4.95 30.37
C GLU A 527 -9.88 4.55 28.96
N VAL A 528 -11.13 4.89 28.64
CA VAL A 528 -11.72 4.79 27.30
C VAL A 528 -12.30 6.14 26.92
N ARG A 529 -12.15 6.54 25.65
CA ARG A 529 -12.71 7.80 25.14
C ARG A 529 -13.39 7.58 23.81
N LEU A 530 -14.41 8.40 23.52
CA LEU A 530 -14.95 8.51 22.17
C LEU A 530 -13.86 9.02 21.23
N LEU A 531 -13.82 8.49 20.01
CA LEU A 531 -12.86 8.91 19.01
C LEU A 531 -12.99 10.40 18.71
N SER A 532 -14.21 10.96 18.77
CA SER A 532 -14.50 12.39 18.66
C SER A 532 -13.70 13.27 19.62
N ASN A 533 -13.33 12.75 20.79
CA ASN A 533 -12.60 13.49 21.82
C ASN A 533 -11.07 13.32 21.70
N LEU A 534 -10.62 12.50 20.76
CA LEU A 534 -9.22 12.14 20.55
C LEU A 534 -8.66 12.70 19.25
N ILE A 535 -9.52 13.08 18.32
CA ILE A 535 -9.14 13.54 16.99
C ILE A 535 -9.36 15.04 16.84
N MET A 536 -8.61 15.63 15.91
CA MET A 536 -8.81 17.01 15.49
C MET A 536 -10.19 17.19 14.84
N GLN A 537 -10.93 18.20 15.29
CA GLN A 537 -12.20 18.64 14.71
C GLN A 537 -12.18 20.15 14.47
N VAL A 538 -12.62 20.57 13.30
CA VAL A 538 -12.66 21.98 12.87
C VAL A 538 -14.10 22.36 12.53
N ARG A 539 -14.54 23.53 13.01
CA ARG A 539 -15.88 24.06 12.69
C ARG A 539 -15.92 24.59 11.25
N PRO A 540 -17.07 24.52 10.57
CA PRO A 540 -17.23 25.12 9.25
C PRO A 540 -16.80 26.60 9.22
N GLY A 541 -15.96 26.97 8.25
CA GLY A 541 -15.48 28.35 8.08
C GLY A 541 -14.40 28.82 9.07
N ALA A 542 -13.98 27.98 10.03
CA ALA A 542 -13.04 28.37 11.08
C ALA A 542 -11.63 28.73 10.59
N LEU A 543 -11.23 28.32 9.38
CA LEU A 543 -9.93 28.64 8.79
C LEU A 543 -9.96 29.91 7.91
N LEU A 544 -11.14 30.53 7.75
CA LEU A 544 -11.30 31.81 7.03
C LEU A 544 -11.16 33.02 7.97
N GLY A 545 -11.15 32.80 9.28
CA GLY A 545 -11.00 33.83 10.32
C GLY A 545 -9.68 33.72 11.09
N PRO A 546 -9.62 34.32 12.30
CA PRO A 546 -8.45 34.23 13.17
C PRO A 546 -8.10 32.78 13.54
N LEU A 547 -6.81 32.45 13.53
CA LEU A 547 -6.33 31.09 13.74
C LEU A 547 -6.00 30.76 15.20
N ASP A 548 -6.07 31.72 16.13
CA ASP A 548 -5.55 31.61 17.50
C ASP A 548 -6.09 30.40 18.28
N HIS A 549 -7.33 30.01 18.00
CA HIS A 549 -8.01 28.88 18.64
C HIS A 549 -8.02 27.59 17.81
N GLN A 550 -7.29 27.55 16.68
CA GLN A 550 -7.21 26.37 15.82
C GLN A 550 -6.07 25.44 16.25
N HIS A 551 -6.14 24.18 15.79
CA HIS A 551 -5.09 23.20 16.01
C HIS A 551 -3.73 23.72 15.50
N THR A 552 -2.64 23.38 16.20
CA THR A 552 -1.28 23.88 15.93
C THR A 552 -0.87 23.75 14.46
N VAL A 553 -1.25 22.65 13.80
CA VAL A 553 -0.96 22.45 12.37
C VAL A 553 -1.48 23.60 11.48
N PHE A 554 -2.68 24.11 11.75
CA PHE A 554 -3.26 25.21 10.99
C PHE A 554 -2.59 26.53 11.36
N ARG A 555 -2.41 26.80 12.67
CA ARG A 555 -1.76 28.02 13.14
C ARG A 555 -0.36 28.21 12.57
N MET A 556 0.41 27.12 12.48
CA MET A 556 1.80 27.15 12.08
C MET A 556 1.96 27.13 10.55
N TYR A 557 1.24 26.26 9.86
CA TYR A 557 1.50 26.02 8.43
C TYR A 557 0.49 26.68 7.49
N TRP A 558 -0.72 27.04 7.93
CA TRP A 558 -1.69 27.75 7.07
C TRP A 558 -1.16 29.13 6.63
N PRO A 559 -0.52 29.94 7.49
CA PRO A 559 0.07 31.21 7.05
C PRO A 559 1.20 31.05 6.04
N LEU A 560 1.98 29.96 6.14
CA LEU A 560 3.12 29.69 5.26
C LEU A 560 2.71 29.28 3.84
N ALA A 561 1.49 28.80 3.64
CA ALA A 561 1.03 28.33 2.35
C ALA A 561 0.69 29.48 1.37
N ASP A 562 1.06 29.35 0.10
CA ASP A 562 0.71 30.30 -0.96
C ASP A 562 -0.01 29.58 -2.10
N ALA A 563 -1.09 30.15 -2.63
CA ALA A 563 -1.77 29.59 -3.79
C ALA A 563 -0.88 29.55 -5.05
N GLN A 564 0.14 30.42 -5.13
CA GLN A 564 1.03 30.53 -6.27
C GLN A 564 2.30 29.68 -6.15
N SER A 565 2.53 28.97 -5.04
CA SER A 565 3.74 28.18 -4.83
C SER A 565 3.50 26.98 -3.91
N PHE A 566 4.08 25.82 -4.26
CA PHE A 566 4.15 24.69 -3.33
C PHE A 566 5.22 24.90 -2.24
N GLN A 567 6.15 25.84 -2.44
CA GLN A 567 7.13 26.20 -1.42
C GLN A 567 6.48 27.09 -0.36
N PRO A 568 6.89 26.96 0.92
CA PRO A 568 6.39 27.84 1.97
C PRO A 568 6.88 29.27 1.72
N MET A 569 6.05 30.26 2.05
CA MET A 569 6.44 31.66 2.03
C MET A 569 7.65 31.88 2.96
N ALA A 570 8.68 32.55 2.45
CA ALA A 570 9.90 32.85 3.19
C ALA A 570 9.67 33.96 4.22
N GLN A 571 8.99 33.64 5.32
CA GLN A 571 9.04 34.39 6.58
C GLN A 571 9.04 33.41 7.74
N ASP A 572 10.13 33.47 8.54
CA ASP A 572 10.36 32.89 9.86
C ASP A 572 9.60 31.59 10.16
N LEU A 573 10.22 30.46 9.83
CA LEU A 573 9.96 29.23 10.60
C LEU A 573 10.08 29.63 12.07
N PRO A 574 9.04 29.42 12.89
CA PRO A 574 9.07 29.86 14.28
C PRO A 574 10.30 29.27 14.96
N GLU A 575 11.07 30.14 15.63
CA GLU A 575 12.17 29.74 16.52
C GLU A 575 11.70 28.56 17.37
N PRO A 576 12.53 27.50 17.53
CA PRO A 576 12.16 26.33 18.30
C PRO A 576 11.67 26.77 19.68
N VAL A 577 10.49 26.27 20.07
CA VAL A 577 9.92 26.56 21.39
C VAL A 577 10.91 26.08 22.44
N ASP A 578 11.51 27.02 23.16
CA ASP A 578 12.45 26.73 24.22
C ASP A 578 11.71 25.96 25.32
N HIS A 579 11.99 24.65 25.45
CA HIS A 579 11.38 23.79 26.46
C HIS A 579 11.91 24.07 27.88
N ALA A 580 12.69 25.13 28.07
CA ALA A 580 13.07 25.63 29.38
C ALA A 580 11.96 26.50 29.96
N LEU A 581 10.95 25.88 30.59
CA LEU A 581 10.22 26.34 31.80
C LEU A 581 9.04 25.41 32.09
N ALA A 582 9.36 24.20 32.53
CA ALA A 582 8.52 23.43 33.46
C ALA A 582 9.48 22.71 34.41
N ALA A 583 9.91 23.45 35.44
CA ALA A 583 10.49 22.88 36.65
C ALA A 583 9.41 22.21 37.49
#